data_AF-A0A961LYD6-F1
#
_entry.id   AF-A0A961LYD6-F1
#
_cell.length_a   1.000
_cell.length_b   1.000
_cell.length_c   1.000
_cell.angle_alpha   90.00
_cell.angle_beta   90.00
_cell.angle_gamma   90.00
#
_symmetry.space_group_name_H-M   'P 1'
#
loop_
_entity.id
_entity.type
_entity.pdbx_description
1 polymer ?
#
loop_
_entity_poly.entity_id
_entity_poly.type
_entity_poly.pdbx_seq_one_letter_code
_entity_poly.pdbx_strand_id
1 'polypeptide(L)'
;MPTEMIAALMFGTLLMLMLTGQRMFGVIGFVAVVAALFLWGDRGGHDIAFAQAFKLMNWFPLITLPMFIFMGYVLSESRLADDLYRMFHVWFGPVPGGLAIGTIVLMVLISAMNGLSVAGMAI
;
A
#
# COMPACT_ATOMS: atom_id res chain seq x y z
N MET A 1 -7.27 -15.76 -30.42
CA MET A 1 -8.37 -14.79 -30.22
C MET A 1 -7.94 -13.45 -30.78
N PRO A 2 -8.83 -12.64 -31.38
CA PRO A 2 -8.49 -11.27 -31.75
C PRO A 2 -8.11 -10.46 -30.49
N THR A 3 -7.11 -9.60 -30.60
CA THR A 3 -6.56 -8.80 -29.48
C THR A 3 -7.60 -7.91 -28.84
N GLU A 4 -8.57 -7.42 -29.61
CA GLU A 4 -9.70 -6.61 -29.14
C GLU A 4 -10.59 -7.37 -28.15
N MET A 5 -10.84 -8.65 -28.42
CA MET A 5 -11.65 -9.51 -27.55
C MET A 5 -10.91 -9.86 -26.25
N ILE A 6 -9.59 -10.03 -26.31
CA ILE A 6 -8.76 -10.23 -25.13
C ILE A 6 -8.76 -8.96 -24.27
N ALA A 7 -8.66 -7.78 -24.88
CA ALA A 7 -8.75 -6.51 -24.17
C ALA A 7 -10.11 -6.29 -23.49
N ALA A 8 -11.21 -6.58 -24.21
CA ALA A 8 -12.56 -6.50 -23.65
C ALA A 8 -12.76 -7.48 -22.48
N LEU A 9 -12.24 -8.71 -22.61
CA LEU A 9 -12.30 -9.71 -21.55
C LEU A 9 -11.44 -9.31 -20.34
N MET A 10 -10.23 -8.79 -20.56
CA MET A 10 -9.35 -8.30 -19.49
C MET A 10 -10.01 -7.15 -18.71
N PHE A 11 -10.58 -6.17 -19.41
CA PHE A 11 -11.22 -5.02 -18.77
C PHE A 11 -12.53 -5.41 -18.06
N GLY A 12 -13.34 -6.26 -18.71
CA GLY A 12 -14.60 -6.75 -18.15
C GLY A 12 -14.40 -7.62 -16.90
N THR A 13 -13.44 -8.54 -16.92
CA THR A 13 -13.12 -9.39 -15.77
C THR A 13 -12.52 -8.59 -14.61
N LEU A 14 -11.66 -7.60 -14.90
CA LEU A 14 -11.12 -6.71 -13.88
C LEU A 14 -12.21 -5.90 -13.17
N LEU A 15 -13.12 -5.28 -13.93
CA LEU A 15 -14.25 -4.54 -13.35
C LEU A 15 -15.15 -5.43 -12.50
N MET A 16 -15.52 -6.61 -13.00
CA MET A 16 -16.37 -7.55 -12.27
C MET A 16 -15.73 -8.01 -10.96
N LEU A 17 -14.43 -8.34 -10.97
CA LEU A 17 -13.71 -8.82 -9.79
C LEU A 17 -13.45 -7.70 -8.77
N MET A 18 -13.30 -6.45 -9.21
CA MET A 18 -13.22 -5.31 -8.30
C MET A 18 -14.56 -5.06 -7.59
N LEU A 19 -15.70 -5.28 -8.25
CA LEU A 19 -17.03 -5.13 -7.63
C LEU A 19 -17.27 -6.14 -6.50
N THR A 20 -16.64 -7.31 -6.53
CA THR A 20 -16.69 -8.28 -5.42
C THR A 20 -15.92 -7.85 -4.16
N GLY A 21 -15.23 -6.71 -4.18
CA GLY A 21 -14.51 -6.18 -3.01
C GLY A 21 -13.31 -7.02 -2.59
N GLN A 22 -12.76 -7.83 -3.50
CA GLN A 22 -11.56 -8.62 -3.22
C GLN A 22 -10.31 -7.75 -3.24
N ARG A 23 -9.24 -8.24 -2.59
CA ARG A 23 -7.98 -7.52 -2.45
C ARG A 23 -7.41 -7.15 -3.83
N MET A 24 -7.08 -5.88 -4.03
CA MET A 24 -6.69 -5.33 -5.33
C MET A 24 -5.49 -6.09 -5.94
N PHE A 25 -4.50 -6.46 -5.13
CA PHE A 25 -3.34 -7.22 -5.61
C PHE A 25 -3.72 -8.58 -6.22
N GLY A 26 -4.72 -9.26 -5.64
CA GLY A 26 -5.18 -10.56 -6.10
C GLY A 26 -5.94 -10.45 -7.41
N VAL A 27 -6.83 -9.46 -7.50
CA VAL A 27 -7.63 -9.19 -8.70
C VAL A 27 -6.74 -8.81 -9.88
N ILE A 28 -5.84 -7.84 -9.70
CA ILE A 28 -4.94 -7.37 -10.76
C ILE A 28 -3.99 -8.49 -11.17
N GLY A 29 -3.42 -9.22 -10.20
CA GLY A 29 -2.52 -10.33 -10.46
C GLY A 29 -3.18 -11.45 -11.27
N PHE A 30 -4.38 -11.89 -10.86
CA PHE A 30 -5.09 -12.96 -11.55
C PHE A 30 -5.46 -12.57 -12.99
N VAL A 31 -6.06 -11.38 -13.18
CA VAL A 31 -6.44 -10.91 -14.51
C VAL A 31 -5.21 -10.72 -15.40
N ALA A 32 -4.11 -10.18 -14.86
CA ALA A 32 -2.86 -10.01 -15.60
C ALA A 32 -2.26 -11.34 -16.05
N VAL A 33 -2.23 -12.37 -15.19
CA VAL A 33 -1.72 -13.69 -15.56
C VAL A 33 -2.59 -14.33 -16.63
N VAL A 34 -3.92 -14.34 -16.44
CA VAL A 34 -4.86 -14.93 -17.40
C VAL A 34 -4.77 -14.22 -18.76
N ALA A 35 -4.72 -12.89 -18.78
CA ALA A 35 -4.56 -12.12 -20.01
C ALA A 35 -3.20 -12.35 -20.67
N ALA A 36 -2.11 -12.45 -19.90
CA ALA A 36 -0.78 -12.73 -20.44
C ALA A 36 -0.70 -14.11 -21.12
N LEU A 37 -1.40 -15.11 -20.58
CA LEU A 37 -1.52 -16.43 -21.21
C LEU A 37 -2.29 -16.36 -22.54
N PHE A 38 -3.38 -15.59 -22.60
CA PHE A 38 -4.13 -15.43 -23.85
C PHE A 38 -3.39 -14.62 -24.92
N LEU A 39 -2.52 -13.68 -24.53
CA LEU A 39 -1.80 -12.82 -25.47
C LEU A 39 -0.47 -13.43 -25.95
N TRP A 40 0.29 -14.05 -25.04
CA TRP A 40 1.63 -14.58 -25.32
C TRP A 40 1.73 -16.11 -25.32
N GLY A 41 0.77 -16.83 -24.72
CA GLY A 41 0.70 -18.31 -24.74
C GLY A 41 2.03 -19.00 -24.38
N ASP A 42 2.39 -20.03 -25.14
CA ASP A 42 3.64 -20.81 -25.01
C ASP A 42 4.92 -20.03 -25.36
N ARG A 43 4.81 -18.78 -25.86
CA ARG A 43 5.98 -17.92 -26.17
C ARG A 43 6.52 -17.19 -24.94
N GLY A 44 6.26 -17.70 -23.73
CA GLY A 44 6.72 -17.12 -22.47
C GLY A 44 5.66 -16.34 -21.70
N GLY A 45 4.36 -16.53 -21.96
CA GLY A 45 3.29 -15.93 -21.14
C GLY A 45 3.40 -16.31 -19.66
N HIS A 46 3.85 -17.53 -19.38
CA HIS A 46 4.16 -18.01 -18.02
C HIS A 46 5.38 -17.32 -17.39
N ASP A 47 6.40 -17.01 -18.20
CA ASP A 47 7.64 -16.38 -17.72
C ASP A 47 7.40 -14.92 -17.30
N ILE A 48 6.45 -14.23 -17.93
CA ILE A 48 6.10 -12.85 -17.59
C ILE A 48 5.57 -12.77 -16.15
N ALA A 49 4.68 -13.70 -15.76
CA ALA A 49 4.12 -13.75 -14.42
C ALA A 49 5.22 -13.99 -13.36
N PHE A 50 6.12 -14.92 -13.65
CA PHE A 50 7.25 -15.25 -12.79
C PHE A 50 8.23 -14.06 -12.66
N ALA A 51 8.57 -13.42 -13.78
CA ALA A 51 9.46 -12.25 -13.80
C ALA A 51 8.87 -11.07 -13.00
N GLN A 52 7.56 -10.82 -13.06
CA GLN A 52 6.92 -9.78 -12.25
C GLN A 52 6.98 -10.10 -10.75
N ALA A 53 6.81 -11.36 -10.35
CA ALA A 53 6.94 -11.77 -8.95
C ALA A 53 8.38 -11.53 -8.43
N PHE A 54 9.39 -11.91 -9.21
CA PHE A 54 10.79 -11.64 -8.86
C PHE A 54 11.14 -10.15 -8.85
N LYS A 55 10.52 -9.36 -9.72
CA LYS A 55 10.68 -7.89 -9.73
C LYS A 55 10.12 -7.27 -8.46
N LEU A 56 8.98 -7.77 -7.96
CA LEU A 56 8.40 -7.33 -6.69
C LEU A 56 9.28 -7.71 -5.49
N MET A 57 9.88 -8.90 -5.51
CA MET A 57 10.78 -9.34 -4.44
C MET A 57 12.09 -8.54 -4.40
N ASN A 58 12.60 -8.08 -5.55
CA ASN A 58 13.77 -7.22 -5.65
C ASN A 58 13.44 -5.72 -5.60
N TRP A 59 12.23 -5.36 -5.15
CA TRP A 59 11.79 -3.98 -5.19
C TRP A 59 12.51 -3.16 -4.11
N PHE A 60 13.13 -2.05 -4.52
CA PHE A 60 13.93 -1.19 -3.64
C PHE A 60 13.22 -0.77 -2.31
N PRO A 61 11.91 -0.49 -2.30
CA PRO A 61 11.18 -0.19 -1.06
C PRO A 61 11.15 -1.32 -0.03
N LEU A 62 11.29 -2.59 -0.42
CA LEU A 62 11.36 -3.70 0.55
C LEU A 62 12.57 -3.56 1.49
N ILE A 63 13.66 -2.93 1.03
CA ILE A 63 14.85 -2.67 1.84
C ILE A 63 14.59 -1.55 2.86
N THR A 64 13.72 -0.59 2.53
CA THR A 64 13.37 0.52 3.42
C THR A 64 12.35 0.12 4.49
N LEU A 65 11.55 -0.93 4.25
CA LEU A 65 10.52 -1.43 5.16
C LEU A 65 11.04 -1.75 6.57
N PRO A 66 12.12 -2.56 6.73
CA PRO A 66 12.72 -2.81 8.04
C PRO A 66 13.23 -1.54 8.74
N MET A 67 13.76 -0.59 7.96
CA MET A 67 14.25 0.69 8.50
C MET A 67 13.10 1.55 9.05
N PHE A 68 11.96 1.58 8.37
CA PHE A 68 10.75 2.25 8.88
C PHE A 68 10.22 1.59 10.15
N ILE A 69 10.18 0.25 10.18
CA ILE A 69 9.76 -0.50 11.38
C ILE A 69 10.72 -0.23 12.54
N PHE A 70 12.03 -0.25 12.28
CA PHE A 70 13.05 0.05 13.28
C PHE A 70 12.92 1.47 13.83
N MET A 71 12.70 2.47 12.96
CA MET A 71 12.47 3.84 13.40
C MET A 71 11.21 3.96 14.27
N GLY A 72 10.12 3.32 13.87
CA GLY A 72 8.88 3.26 14.67
C GLY A 72 9.10 2.61 16.03
N TYR A 73 9.90 1.53 16.08
CA TYR A 73 10.29 0.87 17.33
C TYR A 73 11.12 1.80 18.24
N VAL A 74 12.15 2.46 17.70
CA VAL A 74 12.98 3.42 18.45
C VAL A 74 12.13 4.60 18.96
N LEU A 75 11.20 5.11 18.16
CA LEU A 75 10.27 6.16 18.56
C LEU A 75 9.38 5.74 19.75
N SER A 76 8.87 4.51 19.71
CA SER A 76 8.03 3.94 20.77
C SER A 76 8.84 3.69 22.06
N GLU A 77 10.05 3.14 21.94
CA GLU A 77 10.88 2.78 23.11
C GLU A 77 11.50 4.01 23.78
N SER A 78 11.85 5.05 23.02
CA SER A 78 12.41 6.30 23.54
C SER A 78 11.42 7.20 24.27
N ARG A 79 10.13 6.82 24.32
CA ARG A 79 9.02 7.63 24.87
C ARG A 79 8.85 9.01 24.21
N LEU A 80 9.47 9.24 23.06
CA LEU A 80 9.35 10.51 22.33
C LEU A 80 7.90 10.79 21.91
N ALA A 81 7.10 9.74 21.66
CA ALA A 81 5.68 9.87 21.38
C ALA A 81 4.87 10.46 22.56
N ASP A 82 5.22 10.09 23.80
CA ASP A 82 4.57 10.63 25.00
C ASP A 82 4.93 12.10 25.24
N ASP A 83 6.19 12.45 25.02
CA ASP A 83 6.67 13.83 25.12
C ASP A 83 6.03 14.74 24.06
N LEU A 84 5.90 14.25 22.82
CA LEU A 84 5.16 14.92 21.75
C LEU A 84 3.68 15.12 22.11
N TYR A 85 3.02 14.10 22.66
CA TYR A 85 1.64 14.21 23.12
C TYR A 85 1.50 15.31 24.19
N ARG A 86 2.41 15.35 25.16
CA ARG A 86 2.42 16.35 26.22
C ARG A 86 2.67 17.75 25.68
N MET A 87 3.58 17.91 24.71
CA MET A 87 3.85 19.18 24.04
C MET A 87 2.60 19.71 23.33
N PHE A 88 1.92 18.86 22.54
CA PHE A 88 0.69 19.25 21.85
C PHE A 88 -0.45 19.55 22.82
N HIS A 89 -0.56 18.81 23.93
CA HIS A 89 -1.55 19.09 24.96
C HIS A 89 -1.35 20.45 25.63
N VAL A 90 -0.11 20.84 25.94
CA VAL A 90 0.19 22.16 26.50
C VAL A 90 -0.08 23.27 25.48
N TRP A 91 0.27 23.04 24.22
CA TRP A 91 0.14 24.07 23.18
C TRP A 91 -1.30 24.32 22.76
N PHE A 92 -2.11 23.26 22.68
CA PHE A 92 -3.53 23.34 22.29
C PHE A 92 -4.49 23.37 23.49
N GLY A 93 -4.03 23.08 24.71
CA GLY A 93 -4.83 23.11 25.94
C GLY A 93 -5.63 24.40 26.20
N PRO A 94 -5.13 25.61 25.90
CA PRO A 94 -5.90 26.83 26.10
C PRO A 94 -6.95 27.10 25.01
N VAL A 95 -6.98 26.33 23.92
CA VAL A 95 -7.92 26.54 22.81
C VAL A 95 -9.16 25.65 23.02
N PRO A 96 -10.39 26.19 22.96
CA PRO A 96 -11.60 25.37 22.99
C PRO A 96 -11.61 24.41 21.79
N GLY A 97 -11.61 23.09 22.06
CA GLY A 97 -11.45 22.04 21.04
C GLY A 97 -10.01 21.60 20.75
N GLY A 98 -9.02 22.16 21.43
CA GLY A 98 -7.59 21.91 21.19
C GLY A 98 -7.13 20.47 21.44
N LEU A 99 -7.81 19.71 22.31
CA LEU A 99 -7.56 18.27 22.48
C LEU A 99 -7.79 17.50 21.17
N ALA A 100 -8.88 17.78 20.43
CA ALA A 100 -9.18 17.10 19.18
C ALA A 100 -8.15 17.45 18.08
N ILE A 101 -7.75 18.72 18.02
CA ILE A 101 -6.74 19.21 17.08
C ILE A 101 -5.38 18.57 17.37
N GLY A 102 -4.99 18.49 18.64
CA GLY A 102 -3.75 17.84 19.09
C GLY A 102 -3.68 16.37 18.68
N THR A 103 -4.77 15.62 18.83
CA THR A 103 -4.81 14.20 18.43
C THR A 103 -4.68 14.00 16.92
N ILE A 104 -5.35 14.85 16.12
CA ILE A 104 -5.24 14.79 14.64
C ILE A 104 -3.82 15.11 14.19
N VAL A 105 -3.21 16.16 14.73
CA VAL A 105 -1.83 16.56 14.39
C VAL A 105 -0.84 15.46 14.76
N LEU A 106 -1.00 14.86 15.94
CA LEU A 106 -0.15 13.75 16.38
C LEU A 106 -0.30 12.53 15.45
N MET A 107 -1.54 12.16 15.10
CA MET A 107 -1.82 11.07 14.16
C MET A 107 -1.18 11.30 12.80
N VAL A 108 -1.25 12.53 12.26
CA VAL A 108 -0.61 12.91 11.00
C VAL A 108 0.90 12.82 11.09
N LEU A 109 1.51 13.29 12.18
CA LEU A 109 2.96 13.31 12.36
C LEU A 109 3.51 11.89 12.51
N ILE A 110 2.86 11.05 13.32
CA ILE A 110 3.19 9.63 13.45
C ILE A 110 3.00 8.89 12.12
N SER A 111 1.93 9.21 11.37
CA SER A 111 1.69 8.62 10.04
C SER A 111 2.74 9.03 9.01
N ALA A 112 3.20 10.29 9.03
CA ALA A 112 4.26 10.79 8.17
C ALA A 112 5.61 10.13 8.48
N MET A 113 5.91 9.91 9.76
CA MET A 113 7.14 9.24 10.21
C MET A 113 7.16 7.77 9.80
N ASN A 114 6.07 7.03 10.02
CA ASN A 114 6.05 5.60 9.72
C ASN A 114 6.06 5.28 8.21
N GLY A 115 5.99 6.28 7.32
CA GLY A 115 6.13 6.11 5.86
C GLY A 115 5.06 5.22 5.21
N LEU A 116 4.18 4.62 6.00
CA LEU A 116 3.02 3.86 5.59
C LEU A 116 1.97 4.86 5.11
N SER A 117 2.13 5.25 3.85
CA SER A 117 0.98 5.69 3.08
C SER A 117 -0.07 4.58 3.20
N VAL A 118 -1.14 4.85 3.93
CA VAL A 118 -2.36 4.01 3.91
C VAL A 118 -2.86 3.86 2.46
N ALA A 119 -2.45 4.75 1.54
CA ALA A 119 -2.70 4.62 0.10
C ALA A 119 -1.74 3.66 -0.65
N GLY A 120 -0.61 3.25 -0.05
CA GLY A 120 0.33 2.26 -0.61
C GLY A 120 0.05 0.81 -0.16
N MET A 121 -0.70 0.64 0.94
CA MET A 121 -1.30 -0.64 1.32
C MET A 121 -2.75 -0.71 0.81
N ALA A 122 -2.94 -0.44 -0.48
CA ALA A 122 -4.13 -0.87 -1.20
C ALA A 122 -4.14 -2.41 -1.27
N ILE A 123 -4.49 -2.99 -0.12
CA ILE A 123 -5.34 -4.16 -0.05
C ILE A 123 -6.66 -3.77 -0.73
#